data_AF-A0A2K8KYE3-F1
#
_entry.id   AF-A0A2K8KYE3-F1
#
_cell.length_a   1.000
_cell.length_b   1.000
_cell.length_c   1.000
_cell.angle_alpha   90.00
_cell.angle_beta   90.00
_cell.angle_gamma   90.00
#
_symmetry.space_group_name_H-M   'P 1'
#
loop_
_entity.id
_entity.type
_entity.pdbx_description
1 polymer ?
#
loop_
_entity_poly.entity_id
_entity_poly.type
_entity_poly.pdbx_seq_one_letter_code
_entity_poly.pdbx_strand_id
1 'polypeptide(L)' 'MSAKKTITKKDLLEKAAEIGLKGGAKLRKPELIHAIQIAEGNTDCFTRISNCAVTPCLYRSECQA' A
#
# COMPACT_ATOMS: atom_id res chain seq x y z
N MET A 1 20.11 -10.15 4.92
CA MET A 1 19.88 -8.71 5.19
C MET A 1 18.71 -8.26 4.30
N SER A 2 17.47 -8.32 4.79
CA SER A 2 16.29 -7.95 4.00
C SER A 2 16.23 -6.42 3.88
N ALA A 3 16.45 -5.92 2.67
CA ALA A 3 16.43 -4.49 2.36
C ALA A 3 15.13 -3.84 2.84
N LYS A 4 15.24 -2.70 3.54
CA LYS A 4 14.11 -1.82 3.83
C LYS A 4 13.54 -1.34 2.50
N LYS A 5 12.48 -1.99 2.00
CA LYS A 5 11.81 -1.59 0.77
C LYS A 5 10.87 -0.44 1.10
N THR A 6 11.30 0.79 0.83
CA THR A 6 10.41 1.95 0.74
C THR A 6 9.69 1.85 -0.59
N ILE A 7 8.36 1.92 -0.59
CA ILE A 7 7.59 1.72 -1.80
C ILE A 7 7.43 3.03 -2.54
N THR A 8 7.70 3.06 -3.84
CA THR A 8 7.52 4.28 -4.63
C THR A 8 6.09 4.38 -5.15
N LYS A 9 5.68 5.59 -5.56
CA LYS A 9 4.37 5.76 -6.24
C LYS A 9 4.31 4.94 -7.54
N LYS A 10 5.45 4.75 -8.23
CA LYS A 10 5.53 3.94 -9.44
C LYS A 10 5.20 2.46 -9.13
N ASP A 11 5.82 1.88 -8.10
CA ASP A 11 5.55 0.50 -7.68
C ASP A 11 4.07 0.28 -7.33
N LEU A 12 3.44 1.27 -6.69
CA LEU A 12 2.01 1.22 -6.37
C LEU A 12 1.13 1.26 -7.62
N LEU A 13 1.49 2.06 -8.63
CA LEU A 13 0.75 2.12 -9.89
C LEU A 13 0.87 0.82 -10.69
N GLU A 14 2.05 0.20 -10.67
CA GLU A 14 2.25 -1.12 -11.27
C GLU A 14 1.36 -2.16 -10.58
N LYS A 15 1.36 -2.20 -9.24
CA LYS A 15 0.46 -3.07 -8.46
C LYS A 15 -1.01 -2.82 -8.71
N ALA A 16 -1.41 -1.55 -8.76
CA ALA A 16 -2.77 -1.15 -9.09
C ALA A 16 -3.17 -1.66 -10.48
N ALA A 17 -2.28 -1.60 -11.47
CA ALA A 17 -2.54 -2.12 -12.81
C ALA A 17 -2.67 -3.66 -12.82
N GLU A 18 -1.82 -4.37 -12.08
CA GLU A 18 -1.85 -5.85 -11.96
C GLU A 18 -3.21 -6.37 -11.45
N ILE A 19 -3.83 -5.64 -10.52
CA ILE A 19 -5.15 -5.98 -9.95
C ILE A 19 -6.33 -5.32 -10.68
N GLY A 20 -6.09 -4.63 -11.80
CA GLY A 20 -7.13 -3.99 -12.62
C GLY A 20 -7.71 -2.69 -12.04
N LEU A 21 -7.03 -2.05 -11.08
CA LEU A 21 -7.47 -0.80 -10.46
C LEU A 21 -7.30 0.39 -11.42
N LYS A 22 -8.44 0.98 -11.83
CA LYS A 22 -8.46 2.16 -12.71
C LYS A 22 -8.37 3.45 -11.88
N GLY A 23 -7.68 4.45 -12.41
CA GLY A 23 -7.63 5.79 -11.82
C GLY A 23 -6.56 6.01 -10.74
N GLY A 24 -5.74 5.00 -10.42
CA GLY A 24 -4.70 5.11 -9.39
C GLY A 24 -3.68 6.25 -9.60
N ALA A 25 -3.42 6.65 -10.86
CA ALA A 25 -2.50 7.75 -11.17
C ALA A 25 -2.92 9.10 -10.55
N LYS A 26 -4.23 9.32 -10.41
CA LYS A 26 -4.81 10.56 -9.87
C LYS A 26 -4.80 10.60 -8.33
N LEU A 27 -4.60 9.45 -7.69
CA LEU A 27 -4.60 9.34 -6.23
C LEU A 27 -3.26 9.77 -5.63
N ARG A 28 -3.30 10.33 -4.42
CA ARG A 28 -2.09 10.50 -3.61
C ARG A 28 -1.64 9.13 -3.11
N LYS A 29 -0.38 9.04 -2.68
CA LYS A 29 0.22 7.79 -2.20
C LYS A 29 -0.63 7.05 -1.14
N PRO A 30 -1.11 7.67 -0.05
CA PRO A 30 -1.95 6.99 0.93
C PRO A 30 -3.28 6.50 0.34
N GLU A 31 -3.94 7.33 -0.48
CA GLU A 31 -5.21 6.98 -1.14
C GLU A 31 -5.02 5.82 -2.12
N LEU A 32 -3.90 5.79 -2.85
CA LEU A 32 -3.56 4.71 -3.77
C LEU A 32 -3.33 3.39 -3.01
N ILE A 33 -2.67 3.44 -1.86
CA ILE A 33 -2.49 2.27 -0.99
C ILE A 33 -3.85 1.78 -0.48
N HIS A 34 -4.70 2.66 0.03
CA HIS A 34 -6.06 2.30 0.46
C HIS A 34 -6.86 1.65 -0.66
N ALA A 35 -6.82 2.23 -1.87
CA ALA A 35 -7.53 1.70 -3.02
C ALA A 35 -7.02 0.30 -3.42
N ILE A 36 -5.69 0.08 -3.38
CA ILE A 36 -5.08 -1.23 -3.60
C ILE A 36 -5.53 -2.23 -2.55
N GLN A 37 -5.49 -1.86 -1.26
CA GLN A 37 -5.93 -2.74 -0.17
C GLN A 37 -7.38 -3.20 -0.37
N ILE A 38 -8.29 -2.29 -0.68
CA ILE A 38 -9.71 -2.63 -0.95
C ILE A 38 -9.84 -3.52 -2.18
N ALA A 39 -9.10 -3.23 -3.27
CA ALA A 39 -9.15 -4.04 -4.48
C ALA A 39 -8.57 -5.46 -4.30
N GLU A 40 -7.62 -5.63 -3.36
CA GLU A 40 -7.14 -6.94 -2.92
C GLU A 40 -8.13 -7.67 -1.98
N GLY A 41 -9.23 -7.02 -1.59
CA GLY A 41 -10.22 -7.56 -0.64
C GLY A 41 -9.85 -7.35 0.84
N ASN A 42 -8.83 -6.54 1.11
CA ASN A 42 -8.39 -6.18 2.46
C ASN A 42 -9.07 -4.89 2.96
N THR A 43 -8.98 -4.63 4.27
CA THR A 43 -9.34 -3.32 4.83
C THR A 43 -8.29 -2.27 4.47
N ASP A 44 -8.71 -1.03 4.24
CA ASP A 44 -7.88 0.15 3.96
C ASP A 44 -7.13 0.66 5.21
N CYS A 45 -6.33 -0.21 5.83
CA CYS A 45 -5.74 0.00 7.15
C CYS A 45 -4.48 0.88 7.17
N PHE A 46 -3.92 1.25 6.01
CA PHE A 46 -2.69 2.05 5.94
C PHE A 46 -2.82 3.34 6.75
N THR A 47 -1.89 3.56 7.70
CA THR A 47 -1.85 4.67 8.69
C THR A 47 -3.10 4.83 9.57
N ARG A 48 -3.98 3.83 9.66
CA ARG A 48 -5.18 3.85 10.53
C ARG A 48 -5.01 3.04 11.81
N ILE A 49 -3.97 2.22 11.89
CA ILE A 49 -3.68 1.34 13.03
C ILE A 49 -2.29 1.68 13.54
N SER A 50 -2.17 2.01 14.82
CA SER A 50 -0.92 2.44 15.46
C SER A 50 -0.04 1.28 15.99
N ASN A 51 -0.58 0.07 16.14
CA ASN A 51 0.15 -1.10 16.63
C ASN A 51 -0.17 -2.35 15.79
N CYS A 52 0.11 -2.27 14.50
CA CYS A 52 -0.21 -3.35 13.58
C CYS A 52 0.69 -4.58 13.82
N ALA A 53 0.09 -5.74 14.07
CA ALA A 53 0.80 -7.01 14.28
C ALA A 53 1.27 -7.68 12.96
N VAL A 54 0.79 -7.22 11.79
CA VAL A 54 1.14 -7.82 10.50
C VAL A 54 2.55 -7.39 10.08
N THR A 55 3.52 -8.25 10.38
CA THR A 55 4.94 -8.05 10.04
C THR A 55 5.28 -8.25 8.56
N PRO A 56 4.65 -9.17 7.79
CA PRO A 56 4.97 -9.34 6.36
C PRO A 56 4.25 -8.31 5.46
N CYS A 57 3.68 -7.23 6.03
CA CYS A 57 2.98 -6.22 5.26
C CYS A 57 3.96 -5.40 4.41
N LEU A 58 3.67 -5.35 3.11
CA LEU A 58 4.43 -4.63 2.10
C LEU A 58 4.62 -3.14 2.43
N TYR A 59 3.63 -2.52 3.07
CA TYR A 59 3.62 -1.09 3.40
C TYR A 59 4.12 -0.79 4.82
N ARG A 60 4.49 -1.81 5.61
CA ARG A 60 4.79 -1.66 7.05
C ARG A 60 5.86 -0.62 7.33
N SER A 61 6.90 -0.58 6.49
CA SER A 61 8.04 0.33 6.60
C SER A 61 7.64 1.80 6.60
N GLU A 62 6.54 2.16 5.91
CA GLU A 62 6.02 3.52 5.87
C GLU A 62 4.76 3.70 6.72
N CYS A 63 3.99 2.62 6.94
CA CYS A 63 2.75 2.62 7.70
C CYS A 63 2.98 2.76 9.21
N GLN A 64 4.11 2.26 9.72
CA GLN A 64 4.49 2.30 11.15
C GLN A 64 5.78 3.10 11.36
N ALA A 65 6.15 3.96 10.41
CA ALA A 65 7.30 4.85 10.49
C ALA A 65 7.08 6.00 11.48
#